data_AF-A0A9D2DPN0-F1
#
_entry.id   AF-A0A9D2DPN0-F1
#
_cell.length_a   1.000
_cell.length_b   1.000
_cell.length_c   1.000
_cell.angle_alpha   90.00
_cell.angle_beta   90.00
_cell.angle_gamma   90.00
#
_symmetry.space_group_name_H-M   'P 1'
#
loop_
_entity.id
_entity.type
_entity.pdbx_description
1 polymer ?
#
loop_
_entity_poly.entity_id
_entity_poly.type
_entity_poly.pdbx_seq_one_letter_code
_entity_poly.pdbx_strand_id
1 'polypeptide(L)'
;MKWIKRLLHELRSLHPFSRDILHGSAQFAFLLWLFGVLMRRIAGYTPDVLRCLQYADAAIENAPAMLAAGVACALAADLALRRGRAEEPHGPENGQEAKPEEDSPEKPDSPPGPLDK
;
A
#
# COMPACT_ATOMS: atom_id res chain seq x y z
N MET A 1 24.97 -6.54 -9.64
CA MET A 1 23.49 -6.46 -9.78
C MET A 1 22.67 -7.57 -9.08
N LYS A 2 23.27 -8.62 -8.49
CA LYS A 2 22.52 -9.70 -7.80
C LYS A 2 21.97 -9.31 -6.41
N TRP A 3 22.55 -8.31 -5.72
CA TRP A 3 22.00 -7.86 -4.43
C TRP A 3 20.70 -7.10 -4.63
N ILE A 4 20.63 -6.24 -5.66
CA ILE A 4 19.50 -5.31 -5.86
C ILE A 4 18.22 -6.11 -6.05
N LYS A 5 18.28 -7.20 -6.83
CA LYS A 5 17.15 -8.12 -7.02
C LYS A 5 16.71 -8.80 -5.72
N ARG A 6 17.62 -9.11 -4.79
CA ARG A 6 17.27 -9.69 -3.47
C ARG A 6 16.59 -8.66 -2.57
N LEU A 7 17.12 -7.44 -2.54
CA LEU A 7 16.51 -6.30 -1.83
C LEU A 7 15.10 -6.02 -2.36
N LEU A 8 14.90 -5.98 -3.67
CA LEU A 8 13.57 -5.85 -4.28
C LEU A 8 12.64 -7.03 -3.98
N HIS A 9 13.18 -8.26 -3.89
CA HIS A 9 12.40 -9.44 -3.56
C HIS A 9 11.97 -9.45 -2.09
N GLU A 10 12.84 -9.04 -1.16
CA GLU A 10 12.47 -8.85 0.24
C GLU A 10 11.47 -7.71 0.42
N LEU A 11 11.66 -6.58 -0.28
CA LEU A 11 10.70 -5.47 -0.33
C LEU A 11 9.32 -5.90 -0.86
N ARG A 12 9.23 -6.97 -1.65
CA ARG A 12 7.96 -7.51 -2.12
C ARG A 12 7.24 -8.35 -1.05
N SER A 13 7.97 -8.82 -0.03
CA SER A 13 7.40 -9.51 1.14
C SER A 13 6.98 -8.57 2.27
N LEU A 14 7.20 -7.25 2.11
CA LEU A 14 6.83 -6.26 3.11
C LEU A 14 5.31 -6.13 3.27
N HIS A 15 4.89 -5.80 4.49
CA HIS A 15 3.48 -5.55 4.80
C HIS A 15 2.90 -4.47 3.87
N PRO A 16 1.63 -4.56 3.42
CA PRO A 16 1.01 -3.59 2.51
C PRO A 16 1.16 -2.14 3.00
N PHE A 17 1.05 -1.91 4.31
CA PHE A 17 1.27 -0.60 4.93
C PHE A 17 2.68 -0.04 4.68
N SER A 18 3.71 -0.87 4.78
CA SER A 18 5.10 -0.48 4.53
C SER A 18 5.32 -0.16 3.04
N ARG A 19 4.63 -0.87 2.15
CA ARG A 19 4.63 -0.60 0.70
C ARG A 19 4.03 0.77 0.37
N ASP A 20 2.95 1.15 1.05
CA ASP A 20 2.30 2.44 0.85
C ASP A 20 3.16 3.61 1.34
N ILE A 21 3.85 3.45 2.48
CA ILE A 21 4.83 4.45 2.97
C ILE A 21 5.97 4.61 1.96
N LEU A 22 6.49 3.51 1.43
CA LEU A 22 7.57 3.56 0.46
C LEU A 22 7.11 4.23 -0.84
N HIS A 23 5.89 3.94 -1.30
CA HIS A 23 5.33 4.61 -2.48
C HIS A 23 5.13 6.11 -2.24
N GLY A 24 4.57 6.49 -1.09
CA GLY A 24 4.35 7.89 -0.72
C GLY A 24 5.65 8.67 -0.61
N SER A 25 6.69 8.09 0.01
CA SER A 25 8.00 8.74 0.09
C SER A 25 8.70 8.87 -1.27
N ALA A 26 8.59 7.86 -2.15
CA ALA A 26 9.10 7.94 -3.51
C ALA A 26 8.37 9.00 -4.35
N GLN A 27 7.04 9.07 -4.24
CA GLN A 27 6.25 10.12 -4.88
C GLN A 27 6.65 11.50 -4.36
N PHE A 28 6.78 11.66 -3.05
CA PHE A 28 7.16 12.94 -2.45
C PHE A 28 8.58 13.38 -2.88
N ALA A 29 9.54 12.46 -2.88
CA ALA A 29 10.89 12.73 -3.38
C ALA A 29 10.89 13.13 -4.86
N PHE A 30 10.07 12.46 -5.68
CA PHE A 30 9.88 12.82 -7.09
C PHE A 30 9.26 14.22 -7.24
N LEU A 31 8.26 14.56 -6.43
CA LEU A 31 7.64 15.89 -6.41
C LEU A 31 8.64 16.98 -6.01
N LEU A 32 9.49 16.74 -5.00
CA LEU A 32 10.56 17.67 -4.62
C LEU A 32 11.55 17.90 -5.75
N TRP A 33 11.94 16.81 -6.43
CA TRP A 33 12.85 16.91 -7.56
C TRP A 33 12.21 17.69 -8.72
N LEU A 34 10.96 17.40 -9.05
CA LEU A 34 10.20 18.11 -10.09
C LEU A 34 10.04 19.59 -9.74
N PHE A 35 9.75 19.91 -8.48
CA PHE A 35 9.65 21.27 -7.99
C PHE A 35 10.98 22.03 -8.17
N GLY A 36 12.12 21.42 -7.79
CA GLY A 36 13.42 22.06 -7.99
C GLY A 36 13.76 22.31 -9.46
N VAL A 37 13.45 21.36 -10.34
CA VAL A 37 13.63 21.53 -11.80
C VAL A 37 12.73 22.65 -12.34
N LEU A 38 11.47 22.70 -11.90
CA LEU A 38 10.53 23.74 -12.31
C LEU A 38 10.98 25.12 -11.84
N MET A 39 11.42 25.24 -10.57
CA MET A 39 11.95 26.48 -10.00
C MET A 39 13.18 26.98 -10.79
N ARG A 40 14.12 26.10 -11.15
CA ARG A 40 15.25 26.46 -12.02
C ARG A 40 14.80 26.96 -13.40
N ARG A 41 13.72 26.41 -13.96
CA ARG A 41 13.17 26.85 -15.26
C ARG A 41 12.52 28.22 -15.18
N ILE A 42 11.81 28.53 -14.10
CA ILE A 42 11.11 29.81 -13.93
C ILE A 42 11.98 30.90 -13.28
N ALA A 43 13.17 30.56 -12.78
CA ALA A 43 14.06 31.48 -12.09
C ALA A 43 14.32 32.77 -12.89
N GLY A 44 14.49 32.68 -14.21
CA GLY A 44 14.71 33.84 -15.09
C GLY A 44 13.53 34.80 -15.23
N TYR A 45 12.33 34.39 -14.81
CA TYR A 45 11.11 35.22 -14.83
C TYR A 45 10.76 35.75 -13.43
N THR A 46 11.56 35.41 -12.41
CA THR A 46 11.29 35.76 -11.02
C THR A 46 12.11 36.99 -10.63
N PRO A 47 11.51 37.99 -9.95
CA PRO A 47 12.24 39.20 -9.53
C PRO A 47 13.37 38.90 -8.53
N ASP A 48 13.27 37.80 -7.76
CA ASP A 48 14.32 37.33 -6.85
C ASP A 48 14.87 35.97 -7.31
N VAL A 49 15.78 36.05 -8.28
CA VAL A 49 16.40 34.88 -8.94
C VAL A 49 17.23 34.06 -7.95
N LEU A 50 18.01 34.71 -7.10
CA LEU A 50 18.93 34.04 -6.16
C LEU A 50 18.15 33.19 -5.17
N ARG A 51 17.06 33.72 -4.61
CA ARG A 51 16.23 32.98 -3.67
C ARG A 51 15.49 31.84 -4.34
N CYS A 52 15.05 32.03 -5.59
CA CYS A 52 14.43 30.96 -6.39
C CYS A 52 15.39 29.78 -6.60
N LEU A 53 16.65 30.07 -6.97
CA LEU A 53 17.69 29.05 -7.13
C LEU A 53 18.02 28.34 -5.81
N GLN A 54 18.12 29.08 -4.70
CA GLN A 54 18.34 28.49 -3.38
C GLN A 54 17.23 27.48 -3.01
N TYR A 55 15.96 27.80 -3.27
CA TYR A 55 14.87 26.87 -3.03
C TYR A 55 14.91 25.65 -3.96
N ALA A 56 15.31 25.85 -5.22
CA ALA A 56 15.47 24.76 -6.15
C ALA A 56 16.56 23.78 -5.71
N ASP A 57 17.70 24.31 -5.27
CA ASP A 57 18.84 23.52 -4.81
C ASP A 57 18.49 22.77 -3.52
N ALA A 58 17.88 23.47 -2.56
CA ALA A 58 17.39 22.85 -1.33
C ALA A 58 16.39 21.73 -1.61
N ALA A 59 15.49 21.88 -2.60
CA ALA A 59 14.53 20.84 -2.95
C ALA A 59 15.22 19.60 -3.55
N ILE A 60 16.18 19.80 -4.45
CA ILE A 60 16.92 18.70 -5.09
C ILE A 60 17.81 17.97 -4.07
N GLU A 61 18.47 18.71 -3.18
CA GLU A 61 19.36 18.17 -2.15
C GLU A 61 18.58 17.38 -1.08
N ASN A 62 17.37 17.83 -0.72
CA ASN A 62 16.54 17.14 0.27
C ASN A 62 15.76 15.93 -0.29
N ALA A 63 15.56 15.83 -1.60
CA ALA A 63 14.85 14.70 -2.21
C ALA A 63 15.41 13.31 -1.81
N PRO A 64 16.74 13.03 -1.90
CA PRO A 64 17.29 11.75 -1.47
C PRO A 64 17.17 11.53 0.05
N ALA A 65 17.32 12.58 0.85
CA ALA A 65 17.15 12.49 2.31
C ALA A 65 15.70 12.10 2.67
N MET A 66 14.72 12.63 1.96
CA MET A 66 13.31 12.34 2.20
C MET A 66 12.93 10.93 1.76
N LEU A 67 13.53 10.43 0.67
CA LEU A 67 13.39 9.03 0.27
C LEU A 67 14.03 8.08 1.30
N ALA A 68 15.22 8.42 1.82
CA ALA A 68 15.88 7.64 2.87
C ALA A 68 15.06 7.59 4.17
N ALA A 69 14.48 8.73 4.58
CA ALA A 69 13.58 8.80 5.72
C ALA A 69 12.34 7.92 5.53
N GLY A 70 11.74 7.94 4.33
CA GLY A 70 10.63 7.05 3.97
C GLY A 70 10.97 5.56 4.06
N VAL A 71 12.16 5.17 3.56
CA VAL A 71 12.66 3.79 3.69
C VAL A 71 12.83 3.40 5.15
N ALA A 72 13.42 4.27 5.98
CA ALA A 72 13.60 4.01 7.41
C ALA A 72 12.25 3.84 8.13
N CYS A 73 11.27 4.72 7.85
CA CYS A 73 9.92 4.62 8.39
C CYS A 73 9.20 3.35 7.93
N ALA A 74 9.34 2.96 6.67
CA ALA A 74 8.75 1.74 6.13
C ALA A 74 9.30 0.49 6.85
N LEU A 75 10.61 0.43 7.09
CA LEU A 75 11.24 -0.66 7.84
C LEU A 75 10.83 -0.66 9.32
N ALA A 76 10.77 0.50 9.95
CA ALA A 76 10.32 0.63 11.34
C ALA A 76 8.86 0.18 11.50
N ALA A 77 7.98 0.56 10.57
CA ALA A 77 6.58 0.12 10.56
C ALA A 77 6.46 -1.39 10.33
N ASP A 78 7.26 -1.97 9.43
CA ASP A 78 7.26 -3.42 9.19
C ASP A 78 7.71 -4.19 10.45
N LEU A 79 8.75 -3.72 11.15
CA LEU A 79 9.19 -4.29 12.43
C LEU A 79 8.12 -4.18 13.53
N ALA A 80 7.49 -3.02 13.67
CA ALA A 80 6.46 -2.79 14.68
C ALA A 80 5.23 -3.69 14.45
N LEU A 81 4.77 -3.80 13.20
CA LEU A 81 3.61 -4.62 12.84
C LEU A 81 3.88 -6.12 12.94
N ARG A 82 5.10 -6.57 12.59
CA ARG A 82 5.50 -7.97 12.79
C ARG A 82 5.58 -8.35 14.27
N ARG A 83 6.00 -7.43 15.14
CA ARG A 83 6.06 -7.67 16.57
C ARG A 83 4.67 -7.79 17.21
N GLY A 84 3.69 -7.01 16.74
CA GLY A 84 2.31 -7.12 17.20
C GLY A 84 1.63 -8.45 16.84
N ARG A 85 1.98 -9.04 15.69
CA ARG A 85 1.46 -10.36 15.28
C ARG A 85 2.04 -11.55 16.06
N ALA A 86 3.21 -11.38 16.68
CA ALA A 86 3.84 -12.46 17.44
C ALA A 86 3.21 -12.65 18.83
N GLU A 87 2.37 -11.73 19.28
CA GLU A 87 1.70 -11.77 20.58
C GLU A 87 0.21 -12.16 20.52
N GLU A 88 -0.33 -12.55 19.36
CA GLU A 88 -1.66 -13.18 19.31
C GLU A 88 -1.57 -14.70 19.49
N PRO A 89 -1.95 -15.27 20.65
CA PRO A 89 -2.25 -16.69 20.74
C PRO A 89 -3.55 -16.97 19.98
N HIS A 90 -3.52 -18.01 19.15
CA HIS A 90 -4.67 -18.58 18.43
C HIS A 90 -6.03 -18.39 19.14
N GLY A 91 -6.88 -17.52 18.59
CA GLY A 91 -8.34 -17.62 18.73
C GLY A 91 -8.90 -18.35 17.51
N PRO A 92 -9.76 -19.37 17.67
CA PRO A 92 -10.27 -20.13 16.53
C PRO A 92 -11.18 -19.23 15.68
N GLU A 93 -10.77 -19.03 14.44
CA GLU A 93 -11.52 -18.39 13.38
C GLU A 93 -12.67 -19.32 12.97
N ASN A 94 -13.81 -19.21 13.67
CA ASN A 94 -15.06 -19.87 13.30
C ASN A 94 -16.01 -18.79 12.78
N GLY A 95 -16.12 -18.70 11.46
CA GLY A 95 -16.97 -17.73 10.77
C GLY A 95 -17.13 -18.09 9.30
N GLN A 96 -17.41 -19.37 9.02
CA GLN A 96 -17.85 -19.83 7.71
C GLN A 96 -19.09 -19.05 7.27
N GLU A 97 -18.96 -18.49 6.07
CA GLU A 97 -19.99 -18.18 5.08
C GLU A 97 -21.44 -18.51 5.47
N ALA A 98 -22.22 -17.49 5.85
CA ALA A 98 -23.67 -17.56 5.77
C ALA A 98 -24.10 -17.43 4.30
N LYS A 99 -24.08 -18.56 3.59
CA LYS A 99 -24.79 -18.76 2.32
C LYS A 99 -26.29 -18.70 2.63
N PRO A 100 -27.10 -17.80 2.03
CA PRO A 100 -28.54 -17.86 2.18
C PRO A 100 -29.04 -19.01 1.31
N GLU A 101 -29.32 -20.15 1.95
CA GLU A 101 -29.96 -21.29 1.31
C GLU A 101 -31.47 -21.05 1.30
N GLU A 102 -31.98 -20.94 0.08
CA GLU A 102 -33.35 -20.65 -0.32
C GLU A 102 -34.23 -21.88 -0.04
N ASP A 103 -34.93 -21.88 1.09
CA ASP A 103 -35.87 -22.95 1.47
C ASP A 103 -37.21 -22.76 0.73
N SER A 104 -37.32 -23.44 -0.42
CA SER A 104 -38.57 -23.63 -1.16
C SER A 104 -39.01 -25.08 -0.94
N PRO A 105 -40.10 -25.34 -0.18
CA PRO A 105 -40.44 -26.70 0.21
C PRO A 105 -40.97 -27.52 -0.97
N GLU A 106 -40.22 -28.57 -1.24
CA GLU A 106 -40.47 -29.63 -2.21
C GLU A 106 -41.80 -30.35 -1.91
N LYS A 107 -42.59 -30.51 -2.98
CA LYS A 107 -43.93 -31.10 -3.02
C LYS A 107 -43.81 -32.63 -2.81
N PRO A 108 -44.57 -33.25 -1.89
CA PRO A 108 -44.45 -34.68 -1.64
C PRO A 108 -45.15 -35.54 -2.70
N ASP A 109 -44.51 -36.68 -2.95
CA ASP A 109 -44.83 -37.75 -3.89
C ASP A 109 -46.31 -38.17 -3.95
N SER A 110 -46.81 -38.41 -5.17
CA SER A 110 -47.97 -39.27 -5.45
C SER A 110 -47.47 -40.71 -5.75
N PRO A 111 -48.29 -41.77 -5.88
CA PRO A 111 -49.75 -41.96 -5.66
C PRO A 111 -50.07 -43.24 -4.83
N PRO A 112 -51.34 -43.68 -4.71
CA PRO A 112 -51.73 -44.82 -5.57
C PRO A 112 -53.18 -44.82 -6.08
N GLY A 113 -53.34 -45.17 -7.37
CA GLY A 113 -54.40 -46.06 -7.86
C GLY A 113 -55.78 -45.47 -8.21
N PRO A 114 -56.39 -45.87 -9.35
CA PRO A 114 -57.73 -45.42 -9.75
C PRO A 114 -58.84 -46.20 -9.02
N LEU A 115 -59.94 -45.51 -8.71
CA LEU A 115 -61.22 -46.11 -8.33
C LEU A 115 -62.32 -45.47 -9.19
N ASP A 116 -62.47 -45.98 -10.41
CA ASP A 116 -63.71 -45.83 -11.16
C ASP A 116 -64.71 -46.91 -10.69
N LYS A 117 -65.95 -46.46 -10.44
CA LYS A 117 -67.15 -47.29 -10.32
C LYS A 117 -67.99 -47.12 -11.58
#